data_AF-A0A090TCT8-F1
#
_entry.id   AF-A0A090TCT8-F1
#
_cell.length_a   1.000
_cell.length_b   1.000
_cell.length_c   1.000
_cell.angle_alpha   90.00
_cell.angle_beta   90.00
_cell.angle_gamma   90.00
#
_symmetry.space_group_name_H-M   'P 1'
#
loop_
_entity.id
_entity.type
_entity.pdbx_description
1 polymer ?
#
loop_
_entity_poly.entity_id
_entity_poly.type
_entity_poly.pdbx_seq_one_letter_code
_entity_poly.pdbx_strand_id
1 'polypeptide(L)' 'MLKKLITTIAVLAIAGYFTYDNYASYIENPWTRDGQVRADIIQITPRVTGPVIDLNVEDNSHVKKGDVLFKIDKHL' A
#
# COMPACT_ATOMS: atom_id res chain seq x y z
N MET A 1 -33.85 39.87 19.86
CA MET A 1 -34.13 38.49 19.37
C MET A 1 -33.26 38.11 18.17
N LEU A 2 -33.12 38.99 17.17
CA LEU A 2 -32.29 38.74 15.97
C LEU A 2 -30.83 38.34 16.26
N LYS A 3 -30.14 39.02 17.20
CA LYS A 3 -28.76 38.67 17.58
C LYS A 3 -28.64 37.23 18.12
N LYS A 4 -29.61 36.79 18.95
CA LYS A 4 -29.64 35.42 19.47
C LYS A 4 -29.83 34.41 18.34
N LEU A 5 -30.74 34.69 17.40
CA LEU A 5 -30.98 33.84 16.23
C LEU A 5 -29.73 33.69 15.35
N ILE A 6 -29.04 34.80 15.05
CA ILE A 6 -27.79 34.79 14.25
C ILE A 6 -26.71 33.96 14.96
N THR A 7 -26.53 34.16 16.27
CA THR A 7 -25.55 33.39 17.05
C THR A 7 -25.90 31.89 17.04
N THR A 8 -27.18 31.54 17.22
CA THR A 8 -27.62 30.13 17.18
C THR A 8 -27.36 29.51 15.81
N ILE A 9 -27.70 30.19 14.72
CA ILE A 9 -27.46 29.69 13.35
C ILE A 9 -25.96 29.53 13.08
N ALA A 10 -25.14 30.50 13.49
CA ALA A 10 -23.68 30.42 13.31
C ALA A 10 -23.08 29.21 14.04
N VAL A 11 -23.50 28.97 15.29
CA VAL A 11 -23.06 27.79 16.06
C VAL A 11 -23.51 26.49 15.38
N LEU A 12 -24.75 26.42 14.88
CA LEU A 12 -25.24 25.23 14.17
C LEU A 12 -24.49 24.99 12.86
N ALA A 13 -24.17 26.04 12.10
CA ALA A 13 -23.40 25.92 10.87
C ALA A 13 -21.98 25.40 11.13
N ILE A 14 -21.31 25.93 12.17
CA ILE A 14 -19.98 25.48 12.57
C ILE A 14 -20.03 24.02 13.02
N ALA A 15 -20.98 23.65 13.88
CA ALA A 15 -21.15 22.27 14.33
C ALA A 15 -21.42 21.33 13.14
N GLY A 16 -22.32 21.72 12.23
CA GLY A 16 -22.65 20.94 11.04
C GLY A 16 -21.45 20.72 10.12
N TYR A 17 -20.62 21.74 9.93
CA TYR A 17 -19.37 21.62 9.16
C TYR A 17 -18.42 20.59 9.78
N PHE A 18 -18.14 20.69 11.08
CA PHE A 18 -17.25 19.73 11.76
C PHE A 18 -17.80 18.31 11.77
N THR A 19 -19.12 18.13 11.93
CA THR A 19 -19.76 16.83 11.82
C THR A 19 -19.60 16.24 10.42
N TYR A 20 -19.81 17.05 9.38
CA TYR A 20 -19.63 16.61 8.00
C TYR A 20 -18.18 16.20 7.71
N ASP A 21 -17.22 17.02 8.11
CA ASP A 21 -15.78 16.78 7.90
C ASP A 21 -15.30 15.49 8.59
N ASN A 22 -15.73 15.27 9.84
CA ASN A 22 -15.41 14.03 10.57
C ASN A 22 -16.05 12.80 9.91
N TYR A 23 -17.29 12.92 9.46
CA TYR A 23 -17.97 11.83 8.77
C TYR A 23 -17.29 11.50 7.43
N ALA A 24 -16.94 12.51 6.63
CA ALA A 24 -16.22 12.32 5.38
C ALA A 24 -14.87 11.64 5.62
N SER A 25 -14.08 12.14 6.59
CA SER A 25 -12.80 11.54 6.97
C SER A 25 -12.92 10.08 7.39
N TYR A 26 -13.97 9.74 8.14
CA TYR A 26 -14.24 8.37 8.57
C TYR A 26 -14.55 7.43 7.39
N ILE A 27 -15.30 7.92 6.39
CA ILE A 27 -15.70 7.14 5.21
C ILE A 27 -14.56 7.03 4.19
N GLU A 28 -13.82 8.10 3.96
CA GLU A 28 -12.77 8.18 2.94
C GLU A 28 -11.48 7.47 3.35
N ASN A 29 -11.26 7.29 4.66
CA ASN A 29 -10.07 6.63 5.17
C ASN A 29 -10.41 5.35 5.97
N PRO A 30 -11.01 4.33 5.34
CA PRO A 30 -11.36 3.09 6.00
C PRO A 30 -10.09 2.40 6.51
N TRP A 31 -10.09 2.02 7.78
CA TRP A 31 -8.99 1.29 8.42
C TRP A 31 -9.44 -0.13 8.74
N THR A 32 -8.56 -1.10 8.51
CA THR A 32 -8.76 -2.48 8.95
C THR A 32 -7.45 -3.04 9.49
N ARG A 33 -7.52 -3.80 10.57
CA ARG A 33 -6.39 -4.58 11.08
C ARG A 33 -6.23 -5.92 10.34
N ASP A 34 -7.24 -6.28 9.54
CA ASP A 34 -7.32 -7.55 8.82
C ASP A 34 -6.98 -7.40 7.33
N GLY A 35 -6.30 -6.31 6.96
CA GLY A 35 -5.80 -6.12 5.60
C GLY A 35 -4.80 -7.21 5.25
N GLN A 36 -5.07 -7.99 4.21
CA GLN A 36 -4.18 -9.04 3.71
C GLN A 36 -3.71 -8.70 2.30
N VAL A 37 -2.39 -8.70 2.09
CA VAL A 37 -1.80 -8.61 0.74
C VAL A 37 -1.62 -10.03 0.21
N ARG A 38 -2.12 -10.28 -1.00
CA ARG A 38 -1.92 -11.55 -1.72
C ARG A 38 -0.90 -11.32 -2.83
N ALA A 39 0.06 -12.22 -2.93
CA ALA A 39 1.04 -12.24 -4.00
C ALA A 39 1.23 -13.69 -4.47
N ASP A 40 1.42 -13.87 -5.77
CA ASP A 40 1.80 -15.16 -6.32
C ASP A 40 3.29 -15.37 -6.07
N ILE A 41 3.62 -16.29 -5.15
CA ILE A 41 5.00 -16.66 -4.84
C ILE A 41 5.39 -17.79 -5.78
N ILE A 42 6.19 -17.48 -6.79
CA ILE A 42 6.66 -18.44 -7.79
C ILE A 42 8.13 -18.76 -7.51
N GLN A 43 8.41 -20.03 -7.22
CA GLN A 43 9.78 -20.51 -7.10
C GLN A 43 10.38 -20.74 -8.49
N ILE A 44 11.57 -20.20 -8.72
CA ILE A 44 12.32 -20.36 -9.97
C ILE A 44 13.48 -21.32 -9.69
N THR A 45 13.63 -22.33 -10.55
CA THR A 45 14.71 -23.32 -10.47
C THR A 45 15.55 -23.27 -11.74
N PRO A 46 16.89 -23.22 -11.64
CA PRO A 46 17.75 -23.31 -12.81
C PRO A 46 17.62 -24.68 -13.47
N ARG A 47 17.81 -24.73 -14.80
CA ARG A 47 17.78 -25.99 -15.56
C ARG A 47 19.03 -26.86 -15.33
N VAL A 48 20.08 -26.29 -14.75
CA VAL A 48 21.38 -26.93 -14.52
C VAL A 48 21.75 -26.84 -13.04
N THR A 49 22.51 -27.81 -12.55
CA THR A 49 23.07 -27.81 -11.21
C THR A 49 24.38 -27.02 -11.18
N GLY A 50 24.63 -26.32 -10.09
CA GLY A 50 25.90 -25.62 -9.85
C GLY A 50 25.78 -24.56 -8.74
N PRO A 51 26.90 -24.02 -8.24
CA PRO A 51 26.89 -22.92 -7.29
C PRO A 51 26.42 -21.62 -7.96
N VAL A 52 25.79 -20.74 -7.18
CA VAL A 52 25.47 -19.36 -7.60
C VAL A 52 26.76 -18.55 -7.60
N ILE A 53 27.08 -17.92 -8.72
CA ILE A 53 28.29 -17.08 -8.88
C ILE A 53 27.98 -15.58 -8.91
N ASP A 54 26.73 -15.22 -9.15
CA ASP A 54 26.30 -13.84 -9.27
C ASP A 54 24.81 -13.72 -8.93
N LEU A 55 24.44 -12.67 -8.21
CA LEU A 55 23.06 -12.36 -7.80
C LEU A 55 22.77 -10.90 -8.16
N ASN A 56 21.96 -10.71 -9.21
CA ASN A 56 21.68 -9.37 -9.77
C ASN A 56 20.40 -8.74 -9.21
N VAL A 57 19.90 -9.24 -8.08
CA VAL A 57 18.67 -8.77 -7.46
C VAL A 57 18.85 -8.69 -5.96
N GLU A 58 18.25 -7.66 -5.38
CA GLU A 58 18.13 -7.49 -3.93
C GLU A 58 16.68 -7.75 -3.50
N ASP A 59 16.45 -7.81 -2.19
CA ASP A 59 15.11 -8.01 -1.65
C ASP A 59 14.12 -6.94 -2.15
N ASN A 60 12.91 -7.37 -2.49
CA ASN A 60 11.84 -6.53 -3.06
C ASN A 60 12.19 -5.78 -4.36
N SER A 61 13.21 -6.21 -5.10
CA SER A 61 13.55 -5.61 -6.39
C SER A 61 12.41 -5.76 -7.41
N HIS A 62 12.08 -4.69 -8.12
CA HIS A 62 11.17 -4.77 -9.25
C HIS A 62 11.89 -5.36 -10.47
N VAL A 63 11.39 -6.49 -10.97
CA VAL A 63 11.97 -7.22 -12.10
C VAL A 63 10.99 -7.33 -13.26
N LYS A 64 11.51 -7.44 -14.47
CA LYS A 64 10.75 -7.61 -15.71
C LYS A 64 11.10 -8.94 -16.37
N LYS A 65 10.22 -9.37 -17.27
CA LYS A 65 10.46 -10.57 -18.07
C LYS A 65 11.74 -10.40 -18.89
N GLY A 66 12.66 -11.36 -18.73
CA GLY A 66 13.95 -11.37 -19.43
C GLY A 66 15.12 -10.92 -18.57
N ASP A 67 14.87 -10.35 -17.39
CA ASP A 67 15.94 -9.95 -16.48
C ASP A 67 16.68 -11.19 -15.93
N VAL A 68 18.01 -11.10 -15.88
CA VAL A 68 18.87 -12.15 -15.35
C VAL A 68 18.93 -12.01 -13.84
N LEU A 69 18.22 -12.87 -13.10
CA LEU A 69 18.13 -12.78 -11.64
C LEU A 69 19.41 -13.26 -10.93
N PHE A 70 19.98 -14.38 -11.38
CA PHE A 70 21.22 -14.95 -10.85
C PHE A 70 21.94 -15.76 -11.93
N LYS A 71 23.24 -16.00 -11.75
CA LYS A 71 24.06 -16.84 -12.63
C LYS A 71 24.56 -18.08 -11.87
N ILE A 72 24.53 -19.22 -12.55
CA ILE A 72 25.02 -20.51 -12.05
C ILE A 72 26.30 -20.87 -12.79
N ASP A 73 27.31 -21.35 -12.05
CA ASP A 73 28.47 -21.98 -12.68
C ASP A 73 28.10 -23.35 -13.26
N LYS A 74 28.29 -23.50 -14.57
CA LYS A 74 27.92 -24.69 -15.36
C LYS A 74 29.11 -25.62 -15.63
N HIS A 75 30.28 -25.32 -15.07
CA HIS A 75 31.53 -26.04 -15.35
C HIS A 75 31.95 -26.99 -14.21
N LEU A 76 31.12 -27.14 -13.18
CA LEU A 76 31.24 -28.14 -12.13
C LEU A 76 30.40 -29.39 -12.44
#